data_AF-A0A9D8XWQ8-F1
#
_entry.id   AF-A0A9D8XWQ8-F1
#
_cell.length_a   1.000
_cell.length_b   1.000
_cell.length_c   1.000
_cell.angle_alpha   90.00
_cell.angle_beta   90.00
_cell.angle_gamma   90.00
#
_symmetry.space_group_name_H-M   'P 1'
#
loop_
_entity.id
_entity.type
_entity.pdbx_description
1 polymer ?
#
loop_
_entity_poly.entity_id
_entity_poly.type
_entity_poly.pdbx_seq_one_letter_code
_entity_poly.pdbx_strand_id
1 'polypeptide(L)'
;RTSILGEKTTGTPVLVEDGVAKLRDRSSFAGSVATMDVCFKTALRYGVPLPDAARSCALTPAEIAGVADKRGSLDVGKVADVLIFDSDFNLQSVFIKGKRIR
;
A
#
# COMPACT_ATOMS: atom_id res chain seq x y z
N ARG A 1 8.66 8.49 17.39
CA ARG A 1 8.12 7.31 18.14
C ARG A 1 8.99 6.08 17.89
N THR A 2 9.14 5.17 18.84
CA THR A 2 9.82 3.88 18.62
C THR A 2 8.88 2.86 17.96
N SER A 3 9.43 1.95 17.15
CA SER A 3 8.67 0.88 16.48
C SER A 3 9.58 -0.30 16.12
N ILE A 4 9.00 -1.36 15.56
CA ILE A 4 9.71 -2.52 15.00
C ILE A 4 9.33 -2.62 13.52
N LEU A 5 10.31 -2.68 12.62
CA LEU A 5 10.08 -2.98 11.20
C LEU A 5 10.45 -4.44 10.90
N GLY A 6 9.61 -5.09 10.08
CA GLY A 6 9.71 -6.52 9.80
C GLY A 6 8.77 -7.35 10.68
N GLU A 7 9.21 -8.55 11.05
CA GLU A 7 8.45 -9.45 11.91
C GLU A 7 8.35 -8.87 13.34
N LYS A 8 7.25 -9.14 14.06
CA LYS A 8 6.94 -8.49 15.34
C LYS A 8 7.93 -8.82 16.46
N THR A 9 8.49 -10.03 16.47
CA THR A 9 9.35 -10.53 17.55
C THR A 9 10.85 -10.49 17.22
N THR A 10 11.20 -10.57 15.94
CA THR A 10 12.58 -10.65 15.42
C THR A 10 12.94 -9.48 14.51
N GLY A 11 12.01 -8.55 14.29
CA GLY A 11 12.24 -7.38 13.45
C GLY A 11 13.25 -6.39 14.03
N THR A 12 13.57 -5.39 13.22
CA THR A 12 14.57 -4.37 13.55
C THR A 12 13.92 -3.25 14.38
N PRO A 13 14.47 -2.92 15.56
CA PRO A 13 14.04 -1.77 16.32
C PRO A 13 14.40 -0.46 15.61
N VAL A 14 13.40 0.41 15.42
CA VAL A 14 13.54 1.67 14.69
C VAL A 14 12.99 2.85 15.47
N LEU A 15 13.44 4.03 15.06
CA LEU A 15 12.89 5.31 15.47
C LEU A 15 12.20 5.96 14.27
N VAL A 16 10.91 6.27 14.41
CA VAL A 16 10.13 7.00 13.40
C VAL A 16 10.09 8.47 13.77
N GLU A 17 10.71 9.32 12.94
CA GLU A 17 10.80 10.78 13.05
C GLU A 17 10.54 11.38 11.67
N ASP A 18 9.78 12.48 11.60
CA ASP A 18 9.51 13.21 10.34
C ASP A 18 8.91 12.35 9.22
N GLY A 19 8.15 11.31 9.59
CA GLY A 19 7.58 10.35 8.63
C GLY A 19 8.58 9.35 8.06
N VAL A 20 9.79 9.24 8.62
CA VAL A 20 10.86 8.34 8.16
C VAL A 20 11.25 7.38 9.28
N ALA A 21 11.36 6.08 8.98
CA ALA A 21 11.95 5.12 9.89
C ALA A 21 13.47 5.11 9.76
N LYS A 22 14.15 5.33 10.88
CA LYS A 22 15.61 5.38 11.01
C LYS A 22 16.07 4.30 11.99
N LEU A 23 17.30 3.83 11.87
CA LEU A 23 17.95 3.07 12.94
C LEU A 23 17.97 3.91 14.23
N ARG A 24 18.03 3.26 15.40
CA ARG A 24 17.93 3.96 16.70
C ARG A 24 19.07 4.95 16.93
N ASP A 25 20.22 4.71 16.32
CA ASP A 25 21.39 5.59 16.32
C ASP A 25 21.34 6.67 15.23
N ARG A 26 20.28 6.72 14.41
CA ARG A 26 20.07 7.63 13.28
C ARG A 26 21.13 7.52 12.17
N SER A 27 21.88 6.43 12.11
CA SER A 27 22.94 6.23 11.12
C SER A 27 22.40 5.97 9.70
N SER A 28 21.18 5.45 9.57
CA SER A 28 20.59 5.08 8.27
C SER A 28 19.08 5.02 8.32
N PHE A 29 18.44 5.06 7.15
CA PHE A 29 17.03 4.69 7.00
C PHE A 29 16.87 3.19 7.18
N ALA A 30 15.83 2.79 7.90
CA ALA A 30 15.56 1.40 8.25
C ALA A 30 14.34 0.82 7.51
N GLY A 31 13.73 1.60 6.61
CA GLY A 31 12.59 1.19 5.79
C GLY A 31 11.58 2.32 5.59
N SER A 32 10.55 2.05 4.80
CA SER A 32 9.43 2.97 4.60
C SER A 32 8.33 2.70 5.62
N VAL A 33 7.65 3.77 6.04
CA VAL A 33 6.40 3.71 6.82
C VAL A 33 5.18 4.08 5.97
N ALA A 34 5.38 4.29 4.66
CA ALA A 34 4.30 4.64 3.75
C ALA A 34 3.36 3.45 3.56
N THR A 35 2.06 3.73 3.65
CA THR A 35 0.99 2.79 3.31
C THR A 35 0.70 2.87 1.81
N MET A 36 0.04 1.85 1.25
CA MET A 36 -0.17 1.82 -0.20
C MET A 36 -1.07 2.93 -0.73
N ASP A 37 -2.05 3.41 0.04
CA ASP A 37 -2.85 4.58 -0.30
C ASP A 37 -1.99 5.85 -0.39
N VAL A 38 -1.02 6.02 0.52
CA VAL A 38 -0.05 7.12 0.47
C VAL A 38 0.85 7.00 -0.76
N CYS A 39 1.37 5.82 -1.06
CA CYS A 39 2.19 5.58 -2.25
C CYS A 39 1.41 5.85 -3.55
N PHE A 40 0.16 5.37 -3.64
CA PHE A 40 -0.72 5.58 -4.78
C PHE A 40 -1.01 7.07 -4.99
N LYS A 41 -1.45 7.79 -3.93
CA LYS A 41 -1.70 9.23 -3.99
C LYS A 41 -0.44 10.04 -4.32
N THR A 42 0.72 9.58 -3.86
CA THR A 42 2.02 10.20 -4.18
C THR A 42 2.36 10.03 -5.66
N ALA A 43 2.19 8.84 -6.23
CA ALA A 43 2.45 8.60 -7.65
C ALA A 43 1.62 9.55 -8.54
N LEU A 44 0.33 9.70 -8.24
CA LEU A 44 -0.55 10.62 -8.97
C LEU A 44 -0.11 12.08 -8.85
N ARG A 45 0.30 12.51 -7.64
CA ARG A 45 0.82 13.87 -7.39
C ARG A 45 2.05 14.18 -8.23
N TYR A 46 2.90 13.19 -8.48
CA TYR A 46 4.10 13.33 -9.32
C TYR A 46 3.84 13.06 -10.81
N GLY A 47 2.57 13.01 -11.24
CA GLY A 47 2.18 12.98 -12.64
C GLY A 47 2.10 11.59 -13.27
N VAL A 48 2.16 10.50 -12.47
CA VAL A 48 1.89 9.16 -12.99
C VAL A 48 0.41 9.08 -13.38
N PRO A 49 0.06 8.64 -14.61
CA PRO A 49 -1.33 8.48 -15.02
C PRO A 49 -2.10 7.54 -14.10
N LEU A 50 -3.37 7.85 -13.84
CA LEU A 50 -4.23 7.07 -12.95
C LEU A 50 -4.28 5.57 -13.29
N PRO A 51 -4.45 5.16 -14.57
CA PRO A 51 -4.43 3.74 -14.92
C PRO A 51 -3.11 3.04 -14.58
N ASP A 52 -1.99 3.72 -14.77
CA ASP A 52 -0.65 3.16 -14.52
C ASP A 52 -0.39 3.01 -13.03
N ALA A 53 -0.76 4.02 -12.23
CA ALA A 53 -0.68 3.95 -10.78
C ALA A 53 -1.57 2.82 -10.22
N ALA A 54 -2.80 2.69 -10.74
CA ALA A 54 -3.73 1.65 -10.31
C ALA A 54 -3.22 0.25 -10.69
N ARG A 55 -2.71 0.08 -11.92
CA ARG A 55 -2.10 -1.19 -12.37
C ARG A 55 -0.90 -1.56 -11.50
N SER A 56 -0.01 -0.61 -11.24
CA SER A 56 1.19 -0.80 -10.44
C SER A 56 0.88 -1.22 -9.00
N CYS A 57 -0.19 -0.67 -8.41
CA CYS A 57 -0.58 -0.99 -7.03
C CYS A 57 -1.45 -2.27 -6.90
N ALA A 58 -2.04 -2.75 -8.00
CA ALA A 58 -3.01 -3.85 -7.95
C ALA A 58 -2.67 -5.02 -8.89
N LEU A 59 -2.74 -4.82 -10.21
CA LEU A 59 -2.62 -5.91 -11.18
C LEU A 59 -1.18 -6.42 -11.30
N THR A 60 -0.19 -5.52 -11.38
CA THR A 60 1.23 -5.91 -11.48
C THR A 60 1.69 -6.82 -10.34
N PRO A 61 1.46 -6.49 -9.05
CA PRO A 61 1.84 -7.41 -7.97
C PRO A 61 1.01 -8.70 -7.98
N ALA A 62 -0.24 -8.68 -8.45
CA ALA A 62 -1.04 -9.91 -8.61
C ALA A 62 -0.48 -10.83 -9.72
N GLU A 63 0.01 -10.26 -10.82
CA GLU A 63 0.69 -10.99 -11.90
C GLU A 63 2.00 -11.60 -11.38
N ILE A 64 2.83 -10.81 -10.68
CA ILE A 64 4.09 -11.29 -10.08
C ILE A 64 3.85 -12.42 -9.07
N ALA A 65 2.80 -12.30 -8.26
CA ALA A 65 2.45 -13.30 -7.25
C ALA A 65 1.67 -14.51 -7.81
N GLY A 66 1.33 -14.53 -9.10
CA GLY A 66 0.59 -15.63 -9.74
C GLY A 66 -0.87 -15.76 -9.28
N VAL A 67 -1.50 -14.66 -8.88
CA VAL A 67 -2.90 -14.61 -8.39
C VAL A 67 -3.80 -13.68 -9.22
N ALA A 68 -3.31 -13.23 -10.38
CA ALA A 68 -4.01 -12.32 -11.27
C ALA A 68 -5.32 -12.92 -11.84
N ASP A 69 -5.45 -14.24 -11.87
CA ASP A 69 -6.70 -14.94 -12.22
C ASP A 69 -7.85 -14.61 -11.26
N LYS A 70 -7.53 -14.30 -10.00
CA LYS A 70 -8.51 -14.06 -8.93
C LYS A 70 -8.53 -12.61 -8.41
N ARG A 71 -7.45 -11.86 -8.58
CA ARG A 71 -7.19 -10.58 -7.89
C ARG A 71 -6.46 -9.58 -8.79
N GLY A 72 -6.41 -8.32 -8.36
CA GLY A 72 -5.61 -7.27 -9.00
C GLY A 72 -6.33 -6.46 -10.08
N SER A 73 -7.52 -6.88 -10.52
CA SER A 73 -8.38 -6.12 -11.44
C SER A 73 -9.86 -6.29 -11.10
N LEU A 74 -10.68 -5.38 -11.63
CA LEU A 74 -12.13 -5.39 -11.49
C LEU A 74 -12.77 -6.09 -12.70
N ASP A 75 -12.80 -7.42 -12.66
CA ASP A 75 -13.42 -8.27 -13.68
C ASP A 75 -14.46 -9.21 -13.08
N VAL A 76 -15.45 -9.60 -13.88
CA VAL A 76 -16.46 -10.59 -13.48
C VAL A 76 -15.78 -11.91 -13.09
N GLY A 77 -16.17 -12.45 -11.94
CA GLY A 77 -15.64 -13.72 -11.41
C GLY A 77 -14.42 -13.58 -10.49
N LYS A 78 -13.80 -12.39 -10.41
CA LYS A 78 -12.70 -12.13 -9.47
C LYS A 78 -13.19 -11.81 -8.06
N VAL A 79 -12.29 -11.93 -7.08
CA VAL A 79 -12.59 -11.60 -5.69
C VAL A 79 -12.82 -10.09 -5.55
N ALA A 80 -13.94 -9.71 -4.94
CA ALA A 80 -14.32 -8.32 -4.69
C ALA A 80 -13.52 -7.69 -3.53
N ASP A 81 -12.20 -7.55 -3.72
CA ASP A 81 -11.33 -6.74 -2.87
C ASP A 81 -11.15 -5.38 -3.54
N VAL A 82 -11.84 -4.35 -3.01
CA VAL A 82 -12.03 -3.07 -3.69
C VAL A 82 -11.76 -1.92 -2.74
N LEU A 83 -11.04 -0.92 -3.22
CA LEU A 83 -10.84 0.36 -2.55
C LEU A 83 -11.66 1.43 -3.26
N ILE A 84 -12.42 2.22 -2.50
CA ILE A 84 -13.18 3.35 -3.01
C ILE A 84 -12.50 4.64 -2.56
N PHE A 85 -12.21 5.52 -3.51
CA PHE A 85 -11.57 6.82 -3.27
C PHE A 85 -12.51 7.95 -3.70
N ASP A 86 -12.34 9.13 -3.12
CA ASP A 86 -12.93 10.38 -3.63
C ASP A 86 -12.10 10.97 -4.80
N SER A 87 -12.52 12.13 -5.32
CA SER A 87 -11.84 12.83 -6.42
C SER A 87 -10.43 13.31 -6.06
N ASP A 88 -10.12 13.46 -4.78
CA ASP A 88 -8.80 13.84 -4.27
C ASP A 88 -7.96 12.60 -3.88
N PHE A 89 -8.42 11.41 -4.24
CA PHE A 89 -7.81 10.12 -3.92
C PHE A 89 -7.62 9.87 -2.42
N ASN A 90 -8.52 10.39 -1.57
CA ASN A 90 -8.61 9.93 -0.17
C ASN A 90 -9.46 8.67 -0.08
N LEU A 91 -9.01 7.70 0.73
CA LEU A 91 -9.68 6.41 0.88
C LEU A 91 -10.99 6.55 1.69
N GLN A 92 -12.11 6.29 1.01
CA GLN A 92 -13.46 6.39 1.57
C GLN A 92 -13.96 5.05 2.11
N SER A 93 -13.69 3.94 1.42
CA SER A 93 -14.17 2.62 1.85
C SER A 93 -13.26 1.50 1.39
N VAL A 94 -13.28 0.39 2.15
CA VAL A 94 -12.52 -0.82 1.85
C VAL A 94 -13.45 -2.02 1.88
N PHE A 95 -13.42 -2.79 0.81
CA PHE A 95 -14.14 -4.05 0.70
C PHE A 95 -13.13 -5.20 0.64
N ILE A 96 -13.37 -6.24 1.43
CA ILE A 96 -12.64 -7.51 1.35
C ILE A 96 -13.66 -8.62 1.15
N LYS A 97 -13.50 -9.38 0.06
CA LYS A 97 -14.39 -10.46 -0.37
C LYS A 97 -15.85 -9.98 -0.42
N GLY A 98 -16.06 -8.77 -0.94
CA GLY A 98 -17.36 -8.12 -1.06
C GLY A 98 -17.94 -7.55 0.24
N LYS A 99 -17.26 -7.71 1.38
CA LYS A 99 -17.70 -7.15 2.67
C LYS A 99 -16.99 -5.84 2.94
N ARG A 100 -17.76 -4.80 3.23
CA ARG A 100 -17.21 -3.52 3.69
C ARG A 100 -16.60 -3.68 5.08
N ILE A 101 -15.34 -3.30 5.23
CA ILE A 101 -14.61 -3.29 6.51
C ILE A 101 -14.25 -1.88 6.99
N ARG A 102 -14.35 -0.90 6.09
CA ARG A 102 -14.20 0.54 6.34
C ARG A 102 -15.17 1.29 5.41
#